data_AF-Q89UZ5-F1
#
_entry.id   AF-Q89UZ5-F1
#
_cell.length_a   1.000
_cell.length_b   1.000
_cell.length_c   1.000
_cell.angle_alpha   90.00
_cell.angle_beta   90.00
_cell.angle_gamma   90.00
#
_symmetry.space_group_name_H-M   'P 1'
#
loop_
_entity.id
_entity.type
_entity.pdbx_description
1 polymer ?
#
loop_
_entity_poly.entity_id
_entity_poly.type
_entity_poly.pdbx_seq_one_letter_code
_entity_poly.pdbx_strand_id
1 'polypeptide(L)'
;MESGQTKAPQPRRFMGRSVMEFIISGQAGVFASLKPAALYSLDGEAPVALKGHNLGLAFHGCSDTKRIAVHSVDQARRECELSWAKDRSLRCILLFLDPTEEPSDRLEFAECAEELIRDFSTRAFLLDQLSCSPLPDLTDFTLVANIKTSCPETWSILDEVLANQPIIRTVSEALQNKLKEFLDDPKQRAAMFDALRVRVSVRWHSYERRTSTSTAGISGTSLSRLRRAL
;
A
#
# COMPACT_ATOMS: atom_id res chain seq x y z
N MET A 1 47.36 -50.13 23.16
CA MET A 1 46.65 -48.94 23.68
C MET A 1 46.78 -47.84 22.64
N GLU A 2 45.83 -47.74 21.72
CA GLU A 2 45.71 -46.59 20.81
C GLU A 2 44.24 -46.16 20.82
N SER A 3 43.98 -45.06 21.52
CA SER A 3 42.66 -44.45 21.63
C SER A 3 42.47 -43.49 20.46
N GLY A 4 41.75 -43.94 19.43
CA GLY A 4 41.26 -43.08 18.35
C GLY A 4 40.22 -42.10 18.86
N GLN A 5 40.59 -40.82 18.96
CA GLN A 5 39.63 -39.74 19.22
C GLN A 5 38.84 -39.43 17.95
N THR A 6 37.57 -39.83 17.93
CA THR A 6 36.56 -39.38 16.97
C THR A 6 36.28 -37.89 17.18
N LYS A 7 36.72 -37.06 16.22
CA LYS A 7 36.45 -35.62 16.16
C LYS A 7 34.96 -35.41 15.89
N ALA A 8 34.23 -34.84 16.86
CA ALA A 8 32.81 -34.52 16.73
C ALA A 8 32.57 -33.59 15.50
N PRO A 9 31.49 -33.78 14.74
CA PRO A 9 31.18 -32.94 13.60
C PRO A 9 30.86 -31.52 14.08
N GLN A 10 31.62 -30.53 13.58
CA GLN A 10 31.32 -29.13 13.85
C GLN A 10 29.91 -28.80 13.34
N PRO A 11 29.12 -28.01 14.08
CA PRO A 11 27.82 -27.59 13.62
C PRO A 11 27.99 -26.77 12.34
N ARG A 12 27.42 -27.26 11.23
CA ARG A 12 27.24 -26.48 10.01
C ARG A 12 26.49 -25.21 10.42
N ARG A 13 27.19 -24.07 10.42
CA ARG A 13 26.55 -22.75 10.47
C ARG A 13 25.57 -22.71 9.30
N PHE A 14 24.29 -22.89 9.58
CA PHE A 14 23.25 -22.40 8.69
C PHE A 14 23.48 -20.90 8.59
N MET A 15 24.11 -20.45 7.50
CA MET A 15 24.02 -19.06 7.08
C MET A 15 22.54 -18.82 6.75
N GLY A 16 21.75 -18.51 7.78
CA GLY A 16 20.41 -18.00 7.60
C GLY A 16 20.53 -16.76 6.72
N ARG A 17 19.90 -16.77 5.55
CA ARG A 17 19.77 -15.57 4.73
C ARG A 17 19.16 -14.49 5.61
N SER A 18 19.96 -13.49 6.00
CA SER A 18 19.50 -12.41 6.87
C SER A 18 18.32 -11.74 6.20
N VAL A 19 17.17 -11.74 6.87
CA VAL A 19 16.00 -11.00 6.45
C VAL A 19 16.34 -9.51 6.50
N MET A 20 16.06 -8.80 5.41
CA MET A 20 16.30 -7.38 5.23
C MET A 20 14.96 -6.65 5.25
N GLU A 21 14.92 -5.47 5.86
CA GLU A 21 13.72 -4.63 5.90
C GLU A 21 13.76 -3.56 4.80
N PHE A 22 12.64 -3.41 4.11
CA PHE A 22 12.43 -2.39 3.10
C PHE A 22 11.14 -1.60 3.37
N ILE A 23 11.08 -0.37 2.85
CA ILE A 23 9.83 0.37 2.64
C ILE A 23 9.58 0.41 1.14
N ILE A 24 8.36 0.13 0.72
CA ILE A 24 7.98 0.20 -0.71
C ILE A 24 6.75 1.08 -0.90
N SER A 25 6.64 1.70 -2.07
CA SER A 25 5.45 2.41 -2.54
C SER A 25 5.22 2.03 -4.00
N GLY A 26 4.04 1.48 -4.29
CA GLY A 26 3.60 1.21 -5.65
C GLY A 26 3.24 2.50 -6.39
N GLN A 27 2.62 3.47 -5.70
CA GLN A 27 2.27 4.78 -6.27
C GLN A 27 3.47 5.51 -6.86
N ALA A 28 4.61 5.44 -6.18
CA ALA A 28 5.84 6.10 -6.60
C ALA A 28 6.76 5.19 -7.41
N GLY A 29 6.51 3.89 -7.48
CA GLY A 29 7.43 2.95 -8.16
C GLY A 29 8.82 2.91 -7.52
N VAL A 30 8.91 3.11 -6.20
CA VAL A 30 10.19 3.15 -5.48
C VAL A 30 10.16 2.29 -4.22
N PHE A 31 11.33 1.79 -3.86
CA PHE A 31 11.55 1.07 -2.61
C PHE A 31 12.88 1.47 -1.98
N ALA A 32 12.97 1.39 -0.66
CA ALA A 32 14.16 1.75 0.08
C ALA A 32 14.55 0.68 1.10
N SER A 33 15.82 0.29 1.12
CA SER A 33 16.38 -0.53 2.19
C SER A 33 16.54 0.32 3.45
N LEU A 34 16.31 -0.27 4.63
CA LEU A 34 16.53 0.45 5.90
C LEU A 34 18.00 0.38 6.37
N LYS A 35 18.72 -0.69 6.02
CA LYS A 35 20.10 -0.94 6.45
C LYS A 35 20.88 -1.76 5.39
N PRO A 36 21.92 -1.20 4.75
CA PRO A 36 22.22 0.24 4.67
C PRO A 36 21.05 1.00 4.02
N ALA A 37 20.89 2.28 4.32
CA ALA A 37 19.81 3.08 3.77
C ALA A 37 20.08 3.44 2.30
N ALA A 38 19.27 2.95 1.38
CA ALA A 38 19.38 3.24 -0.05
C ALA A 38 17.99 3.24 -0.70
N LEU A 39 17.79 4.10 -1.68
CA LEU A 39 16.58 4.22 -2.50
C LEU A 39 16.80 3.55 -3.86
N TYR A 40 15.79 2.85 -4.33
CA TYR A 40 15.78 2.13 -5.60
C TYR A 40 14.53 2.53 -6.39
N SER A 41 14.69 2.79 -7.69
CA SER A 41 13.58 2.99 -8.62
C SER A 41 13.29 1.72 -9.43
N LEU A 42 12.03 1.55 -9.82
CA LEU A 42 11.63 0.57 -10.82
C LEU A 42 12.07 0.96 -12.23
N ASP A 43 12.33 2.25 -12.48
CA ASP A 43 12.76 2.77 -13.79
C ASP A 43 14.21 2.38 -14.19
N GLY A 44 14.87 1.57 -13.36
CA GLY A 44 16.21 1.06 -13.64
C GLY A 44 17.35 2.03 -13.29
N GLU A 45 17.04 3.16 -12.63
CA GLU A 45 18.05 4.08 -12.15
C GLU A 45 18.97 3.45 -11.10
N ALA A 46 20.21 3.97 -11.03
CA ALA A 46 21.19 3.51 -10.04
C ALA A 46 20.70 3.81 -8.61
N PRO A 47 20.91 2.90 -7.64
CA PRO A 47 20.47 3.13 -6.26
C PRO A 47 21.10 4.37 -5.63
N VAL A 48 20.30 5.17 -4.95
CA VAL A 48 20.76 6.40 -4.27
C VAL A 48 20.95 6.11 -2.78
N ALA A 49 22.17 6.28 -2.27
CA ALA A 49 22.45 6.16 -0.85
C ALA A 49 21.73 7.26 -0.06
N LEU A 50 20.97 6.88 0.97
CA LEU A 50 20.21 7.81 1.80
C LEU A 50 20.94 8.11 3.12
N LYS A 51 20.95 9.38 3.52
CA LYS A 51 21.29 9.79 4.89
C LYS A 51 20.04 9.73 5.76
N GLY A 52 20.19 9.50 7.07
CA GLY A 52 19.09 9.05 7.96
C GLY A 52 17.75 9.81 7.89
N HIS A 53 17.75 11.12 7.63
CA HIS A 53 16.53 11.94 7.51
C HIS A 53 15.87 11.90 6.12
N ASN A 54 16.55 11.40 5.09
CA ASN A 54 16.07 11.42 3.70
C ASN A 54 15.02 10.37 3.41
N LEU A 55 14.89 9.32 4.24
CA LEU A 55 13.93 8.24 4.02
C LEU A 55 12.49 8.76 4.09
N GLY A 56 12.18 9.66 5.04
CA GLY A 56 10.85 10.27 5.13
C GLY A 56 10.55 11.23 3.98
N LEU A 57 11.57 11.90 3.45
CA LEU A 57 11.45 12.79 2.29
C LEU A 57 11.25 12.01 0.99
N ALA A 58 11.91 10.85 0.84
CA ALA A 58 11.82 10.01 -0.36
C ALA A 58 10.41 9.47 -0.63
N PHE A 59 9.60 9.32 0.42
CA PHE A 59 8.20 8.88 0.31
C PHE A 59 7.21 9.99 0.67
N HIS A 60 7.63 11.24 0.64
CA HIS A 60 6.73 12.35 0.93
C HIS A 60 5.59 12.38 -0.10
N GLY A 61 4.34 12.38 0.38
CA GLY A 61 3.13 12.35 -0.47
C GLY A 61 2.64 10.95 -0.84
N CYS A 62 3.39 9.88 -0.55
CA CYS A 62 2.94 8.51 -0.79
C CYS A 62 1.96 8.07 0.32
N SER A 63 0.75 7.65 -0.06
CA SER A 63 -0.25 7.15 0.91
C SER A 63 -0.20 5.62 1.10
N ASP A 64 0.51 4.92 0.22
CA ASP A 64 0.55 3.45 0.14
C ASP A 64 1.83 2.83 0.71
N THR A 65 2.64 3.61 1.45
CA THR A 65 3.92 3.11 1.99
C THR A 65 3.72 1.90 2.91
N LYS A 66 4.41 0.80 2.61
CA LYS A 66 4.40 -0.40 3.45
C LYS A 66 5.81 -0.89 3.76
N ARG A 67 6.00 -1.39 4.98
CA ARG A 67 7.24 -2.05 5.39
C ARG A 67 7.15 -3.54 5.05
N ILE A 68 8.16 -4.07 4.38
CA ILE A 68 8.29 -5.49 4.05
C ILE A 68 9.60 -6.05 4.58
N ALA A 69 9.63 -7.36 4.79
CA ALA A 69 10.80 -8.09 5.26
C ALA A 69 11.07 -9.24 4.28
N VAL A 70 12.18 -9.17 3.54
CA VAL A 70 12.51 -10.10 2.43
C VAL A 70 13.99 -10.48 2.47
N HIS A 71 14.41 -11.47 1.69
CA HIS A 71 15.78 -11.99 1.74
C HIS A 71 16.74 -11.32 0.75
N SER A 72 16.25 -10.50 -0.18
CA SER A 72 17.09 -9.81 -1.17
C SER A 72 16.45 -8.54 -1.72
N VAL A 73 17.28 -7.69 -2.31
CA VAL A 73 16.85 -6.51 -3.09
C VAL A 73 15.95 -6.91 -4.26
N ASP A 74 16.24 -8.02 -4.94
CA ASP A 74 15.39 -8.51 -6.04
C ASP A 74 14.00 -8.93 -5.58
N GLN A 75 13.87 -9.51 -4.38
CA GLN A 75 12.56 -9.80 -3.79
C GLN A 75 11.83 -8.50 -3.45
N ALA A 76 12.52 -7.51 -2.88
CA ALA A 76 11.92 -6.20 -2.61
C ALA A 76 11.46 -5.50 -3.89
N ARG A 77 12.25 -5.61 -4.97
CA ARG A 77 11.91 -5.10 -6.31
C ARG A 77 10.62 -5.75 -6.81
N ARG A 78 10.51 -7.08 -6.80
CA ARG A 78 9.29 -7.79 -7.24
C ARG A 78 8.06 -7.41 -6.44
N GLU A 79 8.19 -7.26 -5.12
CA GLU A 79 7.11 -6.77 -4.26
C GLU A 79 6.69 -5.33 -4.60
N CYS A 80 7.66 -4.49 -4.98
CA CYS A 80 7.42 -3.12 -5.42
C CYS A 80 6.76 -3.08 -6.80
N GLU A 81 7.21 -3.91 -7.76
CA GLU A 81 6.62 -4.09 -9.08
C GLU A 81 5.17 -4.53 -8.97
N LEU A 82 4.88 -5.49 -8.10
CA LEU A 82 3.51 -5.93 -7.86
C LEU A 82 2.66 -4.82 -7.24
N SER A 83 3.20 -4.06 -6.28
CA SER A 83 2.50 -2.93 -5.66
C SER A 83 2.21 -1.83 -6.69
N TRP A 84 3.16 -1.57 -7.58
CA TRP A 84 3.06 -0.61 -8.67
C TRP A 84 2.01 -1.06 -9.69
N ALA A 85 2.03 -2.34 -10.11
CA ALA A 85 1.06 -2.89 -11.05
C ALA A 85 -0.36 -2.78 -10.51
N LYS A 86 -0.57 -3.07 -9.22
CA LYS A 86 -1.86 -2.92 -8.52
C LYS A 86 -2.38 -1.47 -8.54
N ASP A 87 -1.54 -0.52 -8.15
CA ASP A 87 -1.94 0.90 -8.14
C ASP A 87 -2.20 1.39 -9.57
N ARG A 88 -1.32 1.07 -10.52
CA ARG A 88 -1.44 1.52 -11.91
C ARG A 88 -2.64 0.91 -12.60
N SER A 89 -2.91 -0.38 -12.41
CA SER A 89 -4.09 -1.03 -12.97
C SER A 89 -5.38 -0.40 -12.44
N LEU A 90 -5.45 -0.11 -11.12
CA LEU A 90 -6.63 0.54 -10.55
C LEU A 90 -6.86 1.92 -11.14
N ARG A 91 -5.80 2.74 -11.25
CA ARG A 91 -5.91 4.06 -11.88
C ARG A 91 -6.36 3.98 -13.33
N CYS A 92 -5.81 3.05 -14.12
CA CYS A 92 -6.22 2.85 -15.50
C CYS A 92 -7.70 2.46 -15.61
N ILE A 93 -8.18 1.55 -14.75
CA ILE A 93 -9.61 1.20 -14.72
C ILE A 93 -10.47 2.42 -14.37
N LEU A 94 -10.08 3.21 -13.37
CA LEU A 94 -10.85 4.39 -12.97
C LEU A 94 -10.92 5.44 -14.09
N LEU A 95 -9.82 5.68 -14.80
CA LEU A 95 -9.79 6.61 -15.94
C LEU A 95 -10.58 6.06 -17.14
N PHE A 96 -10.54 4.75 -17.40
CA PHE A 96 -11.36 4.12 -18.42
C PHE A 96 -12.87 4.31 -18.15
N LEU A 97 -13.28 4.21 -16.88
CA LEU A 97 -14.68 4.38 -16.47
C LEU A 97 -15.11 5.85 -16.35
N ASP A 98 -14.19 6.81 -16.44
CA ASP A 98 -14.49 8.23 -16.31
C ASP A 98 -15.11 8.75 -17.63
N PRO A 99 -16.36 9.25 -17.60
CA PRO A 99 -16.99 9.78 -18.81
C PRO A 99 -16.40 11.11 -19.29
N THR A 100 -15.55 11.77 -18.50
CA THR A 100 -14.90 13.05 -18.84
C THR A 100 -13.59 12.88 -19.61
N GLU A 101 -13.03 11.66 -19.63
CA GLU A 101 -11.83 11.33 -20.39
C GLU A 101 -12.14 11.16 -21.89
N GLU A 102 -11.18 11.52 -22.74
CA GLU A 102 -11.32 11.43 -24.18
C GLU A 102 -11.50 9.96 -24.63
N PRO A 103 -12.35 9.66 -25.63
CA PRO A 103 -12.61 8.29 -26.07
C PRO A 103 -11.37 7.49 -26.48
N SER A 104 -10.37 8.13 -27.11
CA SER A 104 -9.10 7.48 -27.47
C SER A 104 -8.32 7.05 -26.23
N ASP A 105 -8.19 7.95 -25.26
CA ASP A 105 -7.35 7.79 -24.08
C ASP A 105 -7.94 6.72 -23.15
N ARG A 106 -9.28 6.65 -23.08
CA ARG A 106 -9.98 5.58 -22.34
C ARG A 106 -9.61 4.19 -22.85
N LEU A 107 -9.54 3.98 -24.17
CA LEU A 107 -9.15 2.69 -24.70
C LEU A 107 -7.70 2.34 -24.35
N GLU A 108 -6.79 3.31 -24.44
CA GLU A 108 -5.39 3.13 -24.01
C GLU A 108 -5.29 2.74 -22.53
N PHE A 109 -6.14 3.31 -21.67
CA PHE A 109 -6.20 2.91 -20.27
C PHE A 109 -6.71 1.47 -20.08
N ALA A 110 -7.71 1.04 -20.83
CA ALA A 110 -8.19 -0.34 -20.79
C ALA A 110 -7.10 -1.33 -21.25
N GLU A 111 -6.40 -1.03 -22.34
CA GLU A 111 -5.29 -1.85 -22.84
C GLU A 111 -4.12 -1.89 -21.85
N CYS A 112 -3.79 -0.75 -21.22
CA CYS A 112 -2.78 -0.71 -20.17
C CYS A 112 -3.19 -1.54 -18.94
N ALA A 113 -4.46 -1.51 -18.54
CA ALA A 113 -4.96 -2.35 -17.46
C ALA A 113 -4.87 -3.84 -17.83
N GLU A 114 -5.22 -4.22 -19.06
CA GLU A 114 -5.16 -5.60 -19.57
C GLU A 114 -3.78 -6.22 -19.40
N GLU A 115 -2.72 -5.46 -19.68
CA GLU A 115 -1.35 -5.93 -19.52
C GLU A 115 -0.97 -6.18 -18.06
N LEU A 116 -1.43 -5.31 -17.15
CA LEU A 116 -1.11 -5.35 -15.72
C LEU A 116 -1.92 -6.41 -14.95
N ILE A 117 -3.12 -6.74 -15.43
CA ILE A 117 -4.08 -7.66 -14.78
C ILE A 117 -3.69 -9.13 -14.92
N ARG A 118 -2.77 -9.47 -15.83
CA ARG A 118 -2.32 -10.84 -16.08
C ARG A 118 -1.79 -11.57 -14.82
N ASP A 119 -1.28 -10.82 -13.84
CA ASP A 119 -0.96 -11.39 -12.54
C ASP A 119 -2.22 -11.58 -11.68
N PHE A 120 -2.43 -12.80 -11.18
CA PHE A 120 -3.57 -13.14 -10.33
C PHE A 120 -3.73 -12.22 -9.12
N SER A 121 -2.62 -11.76 -8.53
CA SER A 121 -2.66 -10.90 -7.35
C SER A 121 -3.13 -9.50 -7.69
N THR A 122 -2.86 -9.00 -8.91
CA THR A 122 -3.38 -7.73 -9.42
C THR A 122 -4.89 -7.85 -9.69
N ARG A 123 -5.33 -8.93 -10.34
CA ARG A 123 -6.76 -9.22 -10.56
C ARG A 123 -7.54 -9.26 -9.24
N ALA A 124 -7.07 -10.02 -8.26
CA ALA A 124 -7.71 -10.12 -6.95
C ALA A 124 -7.78 -8.75 -6.24
N PHE A 125 -6.70 -7.97 -6.31
CA PHE A 125 -6.68 -6.62 -5.74
C PHE A 125 -7.73 -5.70 -6.38
N LEU A 126 -7.87 -5.72 -7.70
CA LEU A 126 -8.88 -4.90 -8.39
C LEU A 126 -10.31 -5.27 -7.99
N LEU A 127 -10.62 -6.57 -7.96
CA LEU A 127 -11.93 -7.04 -7.51
C LEU A 127 -12.24 -6.57 -6.09
N ASP A 128 -11.28 -6.70 -5.18
CA ASP A 128 -11.43 -6.21 -3.81
C ASP A 128 -11.70 -4.69 -3.80
N GLN A 129 -10.87 -3.88 -4.48
CA GLN A 129 -11.01 -2.43 -4.45
C GLN A 129 -12.32 -1.94 -5.08
N LEU A 130 -12.68 -2.47 -6.25
CA LEU A 130 -13.87 -2.05 -7.00
C LEU A 130 -15.18 -2.57 -6.39
N SER A 131 -15.10 -3.62 -5.56
CA SER A 131 -16.28 -4.17 -4.86
C SER A 131 -16.50 -3.60 -3.46
N CYS A 132 -15.57 -2.76 -2.96
CA CYS A 132 -15.65 -2.19 -1.61
C CYS A 132 -16.72 -1.09 -1.44
N SER A 133 -17.14 -0.46 -2.54
CA SER A 133 -18.10 0.65 -2.53
C SER A 133 -18.91 0.64 -3.81
N PRO A 134 -20.15 1.17 -3.80
CA PRO A 134 -20.86 1.45 -5.04
C PRO A 134 -20.02 2.30 -5.98
N LEU A 135 -19.99 1.91 -7.25
CA LEU A 135 -19.44 2.73 -8.32
C LEU A 135 -20.31 3.98 -8.50
N PRO A 136 -19.71 5.13 -8.89
CA PRO A 136 -20.47 6.34 -9.18
C PRO A 136 -21.55 6.12 -10.23
N ASP A 137 -22.68 6.80 -10.10
CA ASP A 137 -23.81 6.71 -11.05
C ASP A 137 -23.45 7.14 -12.48
N LEU A 138 -22.36 7.88 -12.63
CA LEU A 138 -21.82 8.35 -13.90
C LEU A 138 -21.04 7.28 -14.69
N THR A 139 -20.90 6.07 -14.15
CA THR A 139 -20.17 4.98 -14.83
C THR A 139 -20.92 4.55 -16.09
N ASP A 140 -20.30 4.72 -17.26
CA ASP A 140 -20.90 4.36 -18.54
C ASP A 140 -20.65 2.88 -18.88
N PHE A 141 -21.68 2.06 -18.70
CA PHE A 141 -21.65 0.62 -18.93
C PHE A 141 -21.52 0.22 -20.41
N THR A 142 -21.82 1.13 -21.34
CA THR A 142 -21.67 0.84 -22.78
C THR A 142 -20.20 0.73 -23.17
N LEU A 143 -19.32 1.46 -22.48
CA LEU A 143 -17.88 1.41 -22.70
C LEU A 143 -17.31 0.03 -22.36
N VAL A 144 -17.78 -0.58 -21.27
CA VAL A 144 -17.31 -1.89 -20.82
C VAL A 144 -17.60 -2.96 -21.87
N ALA A 145 -18.78 -2.92 -22.50
CA ALA A 145 -19.12 -3.87 -23.56
C ALA A 145 -18.20 -3.75 -24.80
N ASN A 146 -17.69 -2.55 -25.09
CA ASN A 146 -16.86 -2.30 -26.29
C ASN A 146 -15.45 -2.91 -26.19
N ILE A 147 -14.93 -3.10 -24.98
CA ILE A 147 -13.58 -3.63 -24.77
C ILE A 147 -13.53 -5.15 -24.65
N LYS A 148 -14.68 -5.85 -24.70
CA LYS A 148 -14.76 -7.31 -24.46
C LYS A 148 -13.81 -8.13 -25.34
N THR A 149 -13.62 -7.72 -26.59
CA THR A 149 -12.78 -8.45 -27.55
C THR A 149 -11.30 -8.06 -27.45
N SER A 150 -11.00 -6.78 -27.18
CA SER A 150 -9.62 -6.28 -27.13
C SER A 150 -8.97 -6.49 -25.76
N CYS A 151 -9.74 -6.37 -24.67
CA CYS A 151 -9.28 -6.44 -23.29
C CYS A 151 -10.15 -7.45 -22.48
N PRO A 152 -10.06 -8.75 -22.78
CA PRO A 152 -10.93 -9.76 -22.20
C PRO A 152 -10.80 -9.92 -20.68
N GLU A 153 -9.60 -9.79 -20.11
CA GLU A 153 -9.40 -9.92 -18.67
C GLU A 153 -9.97 -8.71 -17.92
N THR A 154 -9.71 -7.52 -18.46
CA THR A 154 -10.26 -6.26 -17.96
C THR A 154 -11.78 -6.27 -18.02
N TRP A 155 -12.35 -6.69 -19.15
CA TRP A 155 -13.79 -6.88 -19.30
C TRP A 155 -14.34 -7.88 -18.27
N SER A 156 -13.67 -9.01 -18.06
CA SER A 156 -14.12 -10.03 -17.09
C SER A 156 -14.20 -9.49 -15.66
N ILE A 157 -13.22 -8.69 -15.22
CA ILE A 157 -13.26 -8.05 -13.89
C ILE A 157 -14.44 -7.08 -13.81
N LEU A 158 -14.59 -6.22 -14.82
CA LEU A 158 -15.65 -5.21 -14.82
C LEU A 158 -17.03 -5.86 -14.88
N ASP A 159 -17.24 -6.88 -15.70
CA ASP A 159 -18.49 -7.63 -15.78
C ASP A 159 -18.86 -8.24 -14.42
N GLU A 160 -17.88 -8.83 -13.72
CA GLU A 160 -18.06 -9.37 -12.36
C GLU A 160 -18.40 -8.27 -11.34
N VAL A 161 -17.67 -7.16 -11.34
CA VAL A 161 -17.92 -6.01 -10.45
C VAL A 161 -19.31 -5.42 -10.70
N LEU A 162 -19.70 -5.27 -11.97
CA LEU A 162 -20.98 -4.72 -12.41
C LEU A 162 -22.15 -5.60 -12.00
N ALA A 163 -22.04 -6.91 -12.18
CA ALA A 163 -23.06 -7.86 -11.73
C ALA A 163 -23.31 -7.77 -10.21
N ASN A 164 -22.29 -7.41 -9.44
CA ASN A 164 -22.37 -7.29 -7.98
C ASN A 164 -22.79 -5.90 -7.48
N GLN A 165 -22.81 -4.87 -8.32
CA GLN A 165 -23.16 -3.50 -7.91
C GLN A 165 -24.52 -3.36 -7.20
N PRO A 166 -25.61 -4.04 -7.61
CA PRO A 166 -26.89 -3.94 -6.90
C PRO A 166 -26.81 -4.41 -5.45
N ILE A 167 -26.06 -5.48 -5.19
CA ILE A 167 -25.84 -6.03 -3.85
C ILE A 167 -24.94 -5.08 -3.05
N ILE A 168 -23.85 -4.60 -3.64
CA ILE A 168 -22.92 -3.65 -3.01
C ILE A 168 -23.67 -2.37 -2.58
N ARG A 169 -24.53 -1.82 -3.45
CA ARG A 169 -25.38 -0.66 -3.14
C ARG A 169 -26.30 -0.92 -1.96
N THR A 170 -27.04 -2.02 -1.99
CA THR A 170 -27.97 -2.39 -0.91
C THR A 170 -27.26 -2.55 0.43
N VAL A 171 -26.13 -3.26 0.44
CA VAL A 171 -25.34 -3.49 1.66
C VAL A 171 -24.71 -2.18 2.17
N SER A 172 -24.17 -1.37 1.26
CA SER A 172 -23.58 -0.07 1.59
C SER A 172 -24.61 0.88 2.21
N GLU A 173 -25.80 1.00 1.63
CA GLU A 173 -26.90 1.82 2.15
C GLU A 173 -27.35 1.34 3.54
N ALA A 174 -27.53 0.03 3.72
CA ALA A 174 -27.90 -0.56 5.00
C ALA A 174 -26.84 -0.30 6.09
N LEU A 175 -25.56 -0.41 5.74
CA LEU A 175 -24.44 -0.11 6.63
C LEU A 175 -24.38 1.37 6.99
N GLN A 176 -24.54 2.27 6.01
CA GLN A 176 -24.56 3.71 6.25
C GLN A 176 -25.74 4.12 7.15
N ASN A 177 -26.92 3.54 6.94
CA ASN A 177 -28.09 3.79 7.78
C ASN A 177 -27.86 3.30 9.22
N LYS A 178 -27.33 2.08 9.40
CA LYS A 178 -26.95 1.58 10.73
C LYS A 178 -25.87 2.41 11.40
N LEU A 179 -24.87 2.86 10.65
CA LEU A 179 -23.81 3.73 11.16
C LEU A 179 -24.39 5.07 11.60
N LYS A 180 -25.32 5.63 10.85
CA LYS A 180 -26.03 6.85 11.22
C LYS A 180 -26.84 6.69 12.50
N GLU A 181 -27.63 5.63 12.62
CA GLU A 181 -28.34 5.28 13.86
C GLU A 181 -27.40 5.16 15.06
N PHE A 182 -26.25 4.49 14.88
CA PHE A 182 -25.22 4.33 15.91
C PHE A 182 -24.58 5.67 16.30
N LEU A 183 -24.31 6.56 15.34
CA LEU A 183 -23.70 7.87 15.57
C LEU A 183 -24.69 8.91 16.12
N ASP A 184 -25.98 8.74 15.85
CA ASP A 184 -27.04 9.60 16.37
C ASP A 184 -27.31 9.32 17.86
N ASP A 185 -26.92 8.14 18.39
CA ASP A 185 -26.86 7.89 19.83
C ASP A 185 -25.65 8.63 20.45
N PRO A 186 -25.88 9.67 21.28
CA PRO A 186 -24.81 10.46 21.87
C PRO A 186 -23.85 9.65 22.73
N LYS A 187 -24.32 8.57 23.36
CA LYS A 187 -23.50 7.68 24.21
C LYS A 187 -22.57 6.82 23.37
N GLN A 188 -23.08 6.26 22.28
CA GLN A 188 -22.29 5.43 21.37
C GLN A 188 -21.27 6.29 20.59
N ARG A 189 -21.68 7.48 20.18
CA ARG A 189 -20.77 8.48 19.58
C ARG A 189 -19.63 8.85 20.53
N ALA A 190 -19.93 9.16 21.80
CA ALA A 190 -18.91 9.48 22.80
C ALA A 190 -17.95 8.29 23.03
N ALA A 191 -18.47 7.07 23.17
CA ALA A 191 -17.67 5.87 23.34
C ALA A 191 -16.74 5.60 22.14
N MET A 192 -17.20 5.84 20.92
CA MET A 192 -16.38 5.70 19.71
C MET A 192 -15.24 6.73 19.67
N PHE A 193 -15.53 8.01 19.94
CA PHE A 193 -14.49 9.05 19.97
C PHE A 193 -13.48 8.83 21.09
N ASP A 194 -13.90 8.33 22.26
CA ASP A 194 -13.01 7.94 23.34
C ASP A 194 -12.12 6.74 22.94
N ALA A 195 -12.68 5.71 22.30
CA ALA A 195 -11.92 4.58 21.78
C ALA A 195 -10.89 5.01 20.70
N LEU A 196 -11.27 5.93 19.82
CA LEU A 196 -10.38 6.49 18.80
C LEU A 196 -9.29 7.38 19.43
N ARG A 197 -9.60 8.20 20.44
CA ARG A 197 -8.60 8.99 21.19
C ARG A 197 -7.57 8.10 21.88
N VAL A 198 -8.00 7.01 22.51
CA VAL A 198 -7.10 6.04 23.14
C VAL A 198 -6.17 5.42 22.08
N ARG A 199 -6.68 5.04 20.91
CA ARG A 199 -5.87 4.49 19.81
C ARG A 199 -4.87 5.51 19.21
N VAL A 200 -5.27 6.76 19.02
CA VAL A 200 -4.37 7.81 18.51
C VAL A 200 -3.28 8.14 19.55
N SER A 201 -3.62 8.19 20.84
CA SER A 201 -2.66 8.43 21.92
C SER A 201 -1.65 7.28 22.08
N VAL A 202 -2.08 6.02 21.93
CA VAL A 202 -1.18 4.85 21.93
C VAL A 202 -0.24 4.86 20.72
N ARG A 203 -0.72 5.30 19.55
CA ARG A 203 0.08 5.42 18.32
C ARG A 203 1.10 6.56 18.41
N TRP A 204 0.75 7.69 19.03
CA TRP A 204 1.65 8.83 19.27
C TRP A 204 2.71 8.52 20.34
N HIS A 205 2.34 7.93 21.48
CA HIS A 205 3.30 7.54 22.52
C HIS A 205 4.25 6.41 22.08
N SER A 206 3.85 5.59 21.11
CA SER A 206 4.72 4.58 20.48
C SER A 206 5.72 5.21 19.49
N TYR A 207 5.40 6.38 18.94
CA TYR A 207 6.29 7.17 18.10
C TYR A 207 7.31 7.95 18.96
N GLU A 208 6.87 8.61 20.04
CA GLU A 208 7.75 9.34 20.96
C GLU A 208 8.68 8.44 21.79
N ARG A 209 8.24 7.23 22.20
CA ARG A 209 9.12 6.28 22.89
C ARG A 209 10.22 5.68 22.00
N ARG A 210 10.06 5.69 20.67
CA ARG A 210 11.11 5.21 19.74
C ARG A 210 12.10 6.30 19.37
N THR A 211 11.70 7.57 19.39
CA THR A 211 12.62 8.70 19.17
C THR A 211 13.43 9.05 20.42
N SER A 212 12.88 8.83 21.62
CA SER A 212 13.59 9.07 22.90
C SER A 212 14.62 7.98 23.27
N THR A 213 14.49 6.75 22.78
CA THR A 213 15.54 5.72 22.93
C THR A 213 16.72 5.89 21.96
N SER A 214 16.65 6.84 21.02
CA SER A 214 17.75 7.17 20.09
C SER A 214 18.43 8.51 20.39
N THR A 215 17.99 9.23 21.43
CA THR A 215 18.56 10.51 21.86
C THR A 215 18.93 10.49 23.35
N ALA A 216 19.53 9.40 23.82
CA ALA A 216 20.40 9.47 24.99
C ALA A 216 21.74 10.11 24.55
N GLY A 217 21.71 11.43 24.37
CA GLY A 217 22.90 12.22 24.05
C GLY A 217 22.65 13.35 23.06
N ILE A 218 21.81 14.32 23.41
CA ILE A 218 22.07 15.75 23.17
C ILE A 218 21.37 16.49 24.31
N SER A 219 22.19 17.14 25.14
CA SER A 219 21.81 17.97 26.27
C SER A 219 20.93 19.13 25.85
N GLY A 220 20.03 19.51 26.76
CA GLY A 220 18.98 20.49 26.54
C GLY A 220 19.48 21.89 26.22
N THR A 221 18.73 22.56 25.35
CA THR A 221 18.25 23.94 25.48
C THR A 221 17.44 24.26 24.22
N SER A 222 16.41 25.10 24.37
CA SER A 222 15.60 25.67 23.28
C SER A 222 14.29 24.96 22.91
N LEU A 223 13.42 24.71 23.91
CA LEU A 223 11.98 24.48 23.73
C LEU A 223 11.13 25.71 24.08
N SER A 224 11.73 26.90 24.21
CA SER A 224 11.03 28.13 24.59
C SER A 224 10.73 29.10 23.43
N ARG A 225 11.05 28.75 22.16
CA ARG A 225 10.86 29.68 21.02
C ARG A 225 9.78 29.30 20.00
N LEU A 226 9.13 28.14 20.10
CA LEU A 226 8.06 27.71 19.19
C LEU A 226 6.66 27.86 19.81
N ARG A 227 6.40 29.04 20.38
CA ARG A 227 5.06 29.45 20.86
C ARG A 227 4.62 30.80 20.28
N ARG A 228 5.29 31.27 19.22
CA ARG A 228 4.91 32.47 18.46
C ARG A 228 5.07 32.20 16.96
N ALA A 229 4.03 31.62 16.38
CA ALA A 229 3.61 31.74 14.98
C ALA A 229 2.42 30.80 14.79
N LEU A 230 1.23 31.33 15.07
CA LEU A 230 0.10 31.10 14.16
C LEU A 230 0.43 31.80 12.84
#